data_AF-A0A847EMY1-F1
#
_entry.id   AF-A0A847EMY1-F1
#
_cell.length_a   1.000
_cell.length_b   1.000
_cell.length_c   1.000
_cell.angle_alpha   90.00
_cell.angle_beta   90.00
_cell.angle_gamma   90.00
#
_symmetry.space_group_name_H-M   'P 1'
#
loop_
_entity.id
_entity.type
_entity.pdbx_description
1 polymer ?
#
loop_
_entity_poly.entity_id
_entity_poly.type
_entity_poly.pdbx_seq_one_letter_code
_entity_poly.pdbx_strand_id
1 'polypeptide(L)'
;ASAAVDPAERDRRLSIVDAAAREALDEARRAVRALASPRLDDADLPLALDDLLGQWRAATGLDGELTVAGTATATGHDDVLLRVAQEGLANVAKHARGRRADVVLRYEGSEASLAIADDGLGFDPDQPHQGFGLRGMRDRLAAVGGRLEVASTPDGTRLVAHVPLGGDATPGEAPAEQPAPTEEDR
;
A
#
# COMPACT_ATOMS: atom_id res chain seq x y z
N ALA A 1 31.67 -45.82 15.12
CA ALA A 1 32.57 -44.67 14.96
C ALA A 1 31.81 -43.59 14.20
N SER A 2 31.74 -42.38 14.76
CA SER A 2 31.09 -41.21 14.16
C SER A 2 31.83 -40.79 12.89
N ALA A 3 31.17 -40.85 11.74
CA ALA A 3 31.64 -40.22 10.52
C ALA A 3 31.17 -38.77 10.53
N ALA A 4 32.10 -37.83 10.39
CA ALA A 4 31.83 -36.40 10.37
C ALA A 4 30.75 -36.07 9.32
N VAL A 5 29.76 -35.27 9.72
CA VAL A 5 28.70 -34.80 8.83
C VAL A 5 29.30 -34.07 7.64
N ASP A 6 28.87 -34.46 6.43
CA ASP A 6 29.23 -33.81 5.18
C ASP A 6 28.93 -32.30 5.25
N PRO A 7 29.90 -31.41 4.97
CA PRO A 7 29.68 -29.98 4.92
C PRO A 7 28.44 -29.56 4.11
N ALA A 8 28.13 -30.24 2.99
CA ALA A 8 26.95 -29.94 2.18
C ALA A 8 25.63 -30.23 2.90
N GLU A 9 25.59 -31.27 3.72
CA GLU A 9 24.42 -31.65 4.53
C GLU A 9 24.25 -30.69 5.71
N ARG A 10 25.36 -30.20 6.30
CA ARG A 10 25.32 -29.15 7.31
C ARG A 10 24.73 -27.85 6.74
N ASP A 11 25.16 -27.44 5.55
CA ASP A 11 24.72 -26.20 4.92
C ASP A 11 23.24 -26.26 4.49
N ARG A 12 22.76 -27.43 4.05
CA ARG A 12 21.34 -27.68 3.76
C ARG A 12 20.47 -27.61 5.02
N ARG A 13 20.97 -28.08 6.16
CA ARG A 13 20.24 -27.99 7.44
C ARG A 13 20.16 -26.55 7.93
N LEU A 14 21.25 -25.79 7.80
CA LEU A 14 21.28 -24.38 8.13
C LEU A 14 20.30 -23.57 7.28
N SER A 15 20.18 -23.85 5.97
CA SER A 15 19.22 -23.16 5.10
C SER A 15 17.76 -23.45 5.42
N ILE A 16 17.44 -24.69 5.85
CA ILE A 16 16.10 -25.07 6.30
C ILE A 16 15.72 -24.33 7.60
N VAL A 17 16.67 -24.24 8.55
CA VAL A 17 16.45 -23.51 9.82
C VAL A 17 16.28 -22.01 9.56
N ASP A 18 17.07 -21.43 8.66
CA ASP A 18 16.96 -20.01 8.28
C ASP A 18 15.63 -19.69 7.59
N ALA A 19 15.14 -20.56 6.70
CA ALA A 19 13.85 -20.39 6.04
C ALA A 19 12.71 -20.40 7.06
N ALA A 20 12.72 -21.35 8.00
CA ALA A 20 11.72 -21.44 9.06
C ALA A 20 11.77 -20.24 10.02
N ALA A 21 12.97 -19.74 10.36
CA ALA A 21 13.13 -18.55 11.20
C ALA A 21 12.58 -17.28 10.54
N ARG A 22 12.74 -17.14 9.21
CA ARG A 22 12.17 -16.02 8.44
C ARG A 22 10.64 -16.09 8.34
N GLU A 23 10.11 -17.29 8.13
CA GLU A 23 8.67 -17.54 8.06
C GLU A 23 7.97 -17.24 9.40
N ALA A 24 8.59 -17.64 10.51
CA ALA A 24 8.10 -17.30 11.86
C ALA A 24 8.21 -15.80 12.18
N LEU A 25 9.26 -15.13 11.70
CA LEU A 25 9.42 -13.68 11.88
C LEU A 25 8.39 -12.88 11.07
N ASP A 26 8.06 -13.33 9.85
CA ASP A 26 7.00 -12.73 9.03
C ASP A 26 5.61 -12.98 9.62
N GLU A 27 5.38 -14.13 10.25
CA GLU A 27 4.14 -14.43 10.98
C GLU A 27 4.00 -13.55 12.24
N ALA A 28 5.07 -13.41 13.04
CA ALA A 28 5.08 -12.54 14.22
C ALA A 28 4.90 -11.06 13.85
N ARG A 29 5.50 -10.61 12.74
CA ARG A 29 5.31 -9.24 12.22
C ARG A 29 3.91 -9.01 11.65
N ARG A 30 3.31 -10.03 11.01
CA ARG A 30 1.90 -10.00 10.59
C ARG A 30 0.96 -9.92 11.79
N ALA A 31 1.27 -10.60 12.89
CA ALA A 31 0.50 -10.51 14.13
C ALA A 31 0.67 -9.15 14.83
N VAL A 32 1.89 -8.61 14.94
CA VAL A 32 2.14 -7.26 15.50
C VAL A 32 1.45 -6.16 14.67
N ARG A 33 1.43 -6.28 13.34
CA ARG A 33 0.66 -5.39 12.44
C ARG A 33 -0.85 -5.57 12.55
N ALA A 34 -1.33 -6.78 12.88
CA ALA A 34 -2.75 -7.04 13.11
C ALA A 34 -3.23 -6.51 14.47
N LEU A 35 -2.32 -6.26 15.42
CA LEU A 35 -2.61 -5.66 16.73
C LEU A 35 -2.38 -4.14 16.75
N ALA A 36 -1.56 -3.62 15.85
CA ALA A 36 -1.35 -2.18 15.68
C ALA A 36 -2.49 -1.57 14.84
N SER A 37 -3.65 -1.37 15.47
CA SER A 37 -4.57 -0.32 15.03
C SER A 37 -4.47 0.82 16.04
N PRO A 38 -3.99 2.01 15.67
CA PRO A 38 -4.71 3.20 16.10
C PRO A 38 -6.11 2.99 15.52
N ARG A 39 -7.12 2.86 16.38
CA ARG A 39 -8.48 3.02 15.90
C ARG A 39 -8.52 4.40 15.26
N LEU A 40 -8.90 4.50 13.98
CA LEU A 40 -9.36 5.75 13.39
C LEU A 40 -10.75 6.08 13.94
N ASP A 41 -10.95 5.89 15.25
CA ASP A 41 -12.10 6.42 15.96
C ASP A 41 -11.73 7.90 16.16
N ASP A 42 -12.21 8.75 15.25
CA ASP A 42 -12.07 10.21 15.24
C ASP A 42 -10.69 10.79 14.84
N ALA A 43 -9.75 10.01 14.32
CA ALA A 43 -8.45 10.52 13.86
C ALA A 43 -8.43 10.92 12.37
N ASP A 44 -8.12 12.18 12.09
CA ASP A 44 -7.90 12.72 10.74
C ASP A 44 -6.77 11.95 10.03
N LEU A 45 -7.03 11.41 8.82
CA LEU A 45 -6.03 10.68 8.01
C LEU A 45 -4.65 11.35 7.94
N PRO A 46 -4.52 12.69 7.75
CA PRO A 46 -3.24 13.39 7.86
C PRO A 46 -2.44 13.08 9.14
N LEU A 47 -3.11 13.07 10.30
CA LEU A 47 -2.47 12.81 11.59
C LEU A 47 -1.99 11.35 11.67
N ALA A 48 -2.84 10.41 11.22
CA ALA A 48 -2.48 8.99 11.19
C ALA A 48 -1.29 8.70 10.26
N LEU A 49 -1.18 9.42 9.14
CA LEU A 49 -0.03 9.33 8.23
C LEU A 49 1.23 9.93 8.84
N ASP A 50 1.13 11.05 9.56
CA ASP A 50 2.28 11.66 10.24
C ASP A 50 2.81 10.73 11.35
N ASP A 51 1.91 10.17 12.16
CA ASP A 51 2.25 9.17 13.19
C ASP A 51 2.92 7.93 12.58
N LEU A 52 2.35 7.40 11.49
CA LEU A 52 2.92 6.27 10.77
C LEU A 52 4.32 6.59 10.25
N LEU A 53 4.50 7.76 9.64
CA LEU A 53 5.78 8.17 9.08
C LEU A 53 6.81 8.42 10.20
N GLY A 54 6.40 9.01 11.32
CA GLY A 54 7.24 9.16 12.52
C GLY A 54 7.73 7.80 13.07
N GLN A 55 6.83 6.82 13.21
CA GLN A 55 7.19 5.46 13.61
C GLN A 55 8.12 4.78 12.60
N TRP A 56 7.87 4.96 11.31
CA TRP A 56 8.70 4.41 10.25
C TRP A 56 10.10 5.00 10.23
N ARG A 57 10.25 6.33 10.37
CA ARG A 57 11.56 7.01 10.50
C ARG A 57 12.32 6.47 11.70
N ALA A 58 11.66 6.36 12.86
CA ALA A 58 12.27 5.84 14.08
C ALA A 58 12.72 4.37 13.95
N ALA A 59 11.96 3.53 13.23
CA ALA A 59 12.27 2.12 13.04
C ALA A 59 13.36 1.85 12.00
N THR A 60 13.49 2.71 10.99
CA THR A 60 14.37 2.47 9.82
C THR A 60 15.62 3.37 9.79
N GLY A 61 15.57 4.54 10.44
CA GLY A 61 16.59 5.58 10.34
C GLY A 61 16.60 6.33 9.00
N LEU A 62 15.63 6.07 8.12
CA LEU A 62 15.47 6.75 6.84
C LEU A 62 14.73 8.08 7.03
N ASP A 63 15.00 9.04 6.15
CA ASP A 63 14.32 10.34 6.14
C ASP A 63 13.01 10.28 5.35
N GLY A 64 12.17 11.29 5.51
CA GLY A 64 10.92 11.42 4.77
C GLY A 64 10.13 12.62 5.24
N GLU A 65 9.14 13.06 4.47
CA GLU A 65 8.23 14.13 4.86
C GLU A 65 6.79 13.81 4.46
N LEU A 66 5.82 14.25 5.27
CA LEU A 66 4.41 14.25 4.89
C LEU A 66 4.04 15.64 4.39
N THR A 67 3.56 15.73 3.15
CA THR A 67 2.91 16.95 2.63
C THR A 67 1.42 16.70 2.45
N VAL A 68 0.60 17.61 2.98
CA VAL A 68 -0.85 17.61 2.77
C VAL A 68 -1.23 18.78 1.89
N ALA A 69 -1.92 18.51 0.79
CA ALA A 69 -2.36 19.50 -0.17
C ALA A 69 -3.88 19.47 -0.37
N GLY A 70 -4.49 20.65 -0.50
CA GLY A 70 -5.94 20.82 -0.59
C GLY A 70 -6.61 20.89 0.79
N THR A 71 -7.95 20.91 0.79
CA THR A 71 -8.73 20.94 2.02
C THR A 71 -9.01 19.52 2.49
N ALA A 72 -8.55 19.20 3.70
CA ALA A 72 -8.79 17.90 4.32
C ALA A 72 -10.29 17.58 4.34
N THR A 73 -10.66 16.44 3.77
CA THR A 73 -12.04 15.98 3.60
C THR A 73 -12.09 14.51 3.97
N ALA A 74 -13.13 14.08 4.67
CA ALA A 74 -13.35 12.66 4.96
C ALA A 74 -13.48 11.89 3.66
N THR A 75 -12.60 10.91 3.43
CA THR A 75 -12.62 10.16 2.17
C THR A 75 -13.67 9.04 2.18
N GLY A 76 -14.10 8.58 3.37
CA GLY A 76 -14.86 7.34 3.53
C GLY A 76 -14.02 6.08 3.36
N HIS A 77 -12.72 6.22 3.06
CA HIS A 77 -11.78 5.16 2.70
C HIS A 77 -10.38 5.40 3.33
N ASP A 78 -10.32 6.09 4.47
CA ASP A 78 -9.07 6.49 5.13
C ASP A 78 -8.26 5.25 5.58
N ASP A 79 -8.93 4.18 5.97
CA ASP A 79 -8.32 2.89 6.32
C ASP A 79 -7.59 2.25 5.12
N VAL A 80 -8.17 2.36 3.92
CA VAL A 80 -7.57 1.87 2.67
C VAL A 80 -6.30 2.65 2.36
N LEU A 81 -6.35 3.98 2.42
CA LEU A 81 -5.18 4.83 2.18
C LEU A 81 -4.09 4.60 3.24
N LEU A 82 -4.44 4.51 4.52
CA LEU A 82 -3.49 4.21 5.59
C LEU A 82 -2.83 2.85 5.39
N ARG A 83 -3.59 1.85 4.95
CA ARG A 83 -3.03 0.52 4.68
C ARG A 83 -2.09 0.51 3.47
N VAL A 84 -2.39 1.29 2.44
CA VAL A 84 -1.47 1.51 1.31
C VAL A 84 -0.19 2.20 1.80
N ALA A 85 -0.30 3.22 2.66
CA ALA A 85 0.84 3.90 3.25
C ALA A 85 1.77 2.93 3.99
N GLN A 86 1.19 2.08 4.85
CA GLN A 86 1.94 1.08 5.62
C GLN A 86 2.71 0.10 4.72
N GLU A 87 2.07 -0.39 3.65
CA GLU A 87 2.70 -1.35 2.76
C GLU A 87 3.73 -0.70 1.84
N GLY A 88 3.45 0.50 1.33
CA GLY A 88 4.40 1.29 0.55
C GLY A 88 5.67 1.59 1.34
N LEU A 89 5.55 2.14 2.54
CA LEU A 89 6.68 2.41 3.42
C LEU A 89 7.43 1.14 3.83
N ALA A 90 6.72 0.02 4.03
CA ALA A 90 7.36 -1.27 4.27
C ALA A 90 8.17 -1.76 3.07
N ASN A 91 7.67 -1.55 1.85
CA ASN A 91 8.39 -1.91 0.63
C ASN A 91 9.66 -1.06 0.49
N VAL A 92 9.59 0.25 0.75
CA VAL A 92 10.79 1.11 0.74
C VAL A 92 11.83 0.58 1.71
N ALA A 93 11.44 0.36 2.97
CA ALA A 93 12.36 -0.12 4.01
C ALA A 93 13.03 -1.47 3.68
N LYS A 94 12.31 -2.34 2.97
CA LYS A 94 12.81 -3.68 2.60
C LYS A 94 13.62 -3.68 1.30
N HIS A 95 13.29 -2.82 0.35
CA HIS A 95 13.69 -3.00 -1.05
C HIS A 95 14.38 -1.80 -1.68
N ALA A 96 14.04 -0.56 -1.31
CA ALA A 96 14.50 0.62 -2.04
C ALA A 96 16.02 0.79 -2.00
N ARG A 97 16.67 0.48 -0.87
CA ARG A 97 18.08 0.81 -0.59
C ARG A 97 18.42 2.31 -0.76
N GLY A 98 17.39 3.16 -0.77
CA GLY A 98 17.50 4.61 -0.74
C GLY A 98 17.69 5.15 0.68
N ARG A 99 17.65 6.46 0.81
CA ARG A 99 17.78 7.18 2.09
C ARG A 99 16.51 7.90 2.52
N ARG A 100 15.55 8.07 1.61
CA ARG A 100 14.37 8.92 1.84
C ARG A 100 13.10 8.34 1.22
N ALA A 101 11.97 8.57 1.89
CA ALA A 101 10.64 8.31 1.36
C ALA A 101 9.67 9.46 1.69
N ASP A 102 9.17 10.14 0.67
CA ASP A 102 8.20 11.22 0.84
C ASP A 102 6.78 10.73 0.64
N VAL A 103 5.87 11.21 1.49
CA VAL A 103 4.44 10.91 1.44
C VAL A 103 3.69 12.21 1.12
N VAL A 104 2.84 12.16 0.10
CA VAL A 104 1.99 13.30 -0.29
C VAL A 104 0.54 12.86 -0.28
N LEU A 105 -0.25 13.48 0.58
CA LEU A 105 -1.70 13.34 0.58
C LEU A 105 -2.32 14.57 -0.09
N ARG A 106 -3.13 14.37 -1.12
CA ARG A 106 -3.81 15.45 -1.83
C ARG A 106 -5.31 15.20 -1.91
N TYR A 107 -6.08 16.25 -1.62
CA TYR A 107 -7.52 16.33 -1.84
C TYR A 107 -7.80 17.25 -3.01
N GLU A 108 -8.36 16.74 -4.10
CA GLU A 108 -8.59 17.52 -5.31
C GLU A 108 -9.85 17.03 -6.06
N GLY A 109 -10.77 17.96 -6.32
CA GLY A 109 -12.03 17.64 -7.00
C GLY A 109 -12.84 16.60 -6.23
N SER A 110 -13.13 15.47 -6.87
CA SER A 110 -13.87 14.34 -6.31
C SER A 110 -12.98 13.16 -5.92
N GLU A 111 -11.67 13.37 -5.77
CA GLU A 111 -10.72 12.30 -5.43
C GLU A 111 -9.72 12.73 -4.34
N ALA A 112 -9.33 11.77 -3.51
CA ALA A 112 -8.13 11.85 -2.68
C ALA A 112 -7.05 10.98 -3.31
N SER A 113 -5.80 11.46 -3.24
CA SER A 113 -4.64 10.69 -3.68
C SER A 113 -3.55 10.66 -2.62
N LEU A 114 -2.94 9.49 -2.45
CA LEU A 114 -1.80 9.26 -1.60
C LEU A 114 -0.62 8.82 -2.48
N ALA A 115 0.40 9.66 -2.58
CA ALA A 115 1.63 9.33 -3.26
C ALA A 115 2.74 9.00 -2.25
N ILE A 116 3.56 7.99 -2.58
CA ILE A 116 4.78 7.63 -1.86
C ILE A 116 5.90 7.58 -2.88
N ALA A 117 6.97 8.32 -2.66
CA ALA A 117 8.13 8.35 -3.54
C ALA A 117 9.42 8.12 -2.75
N ASP A 118 10.26 7.18 -3.20
CA ASP A 118 11.58 6.93 -2.64
C ASP A 118 12.70 7.28 -3.63
N ASP A 119 13.92 7.45 -3.10
CA ASP A 119 15.16 7.67 -3.84
C ASP A 119 15.99 6.39 -4.00
N GLY A 120 15.32 5.23 -4.04
CA GLY A 120 15.93 3.92 -4.12
C GLY A 120 16.41 3.51 -5.51
N LEU A 121 16.74 2.22 -5.66
CA LEU A 121 17.20 1.63 -6.92
C LEU A 121 16.09 1.26 -7.91
N GLY A 122 14.83 1.52 -7.52
CA GLY A 122 13.63 1.06 -8.20
C GLY A 122 13.57 -0.45 -8.45
N PHE A 123 12.66 -0.83 -9.34
CA PHE A 123 12.45 -2.19 -9.82
C PHE A 123 11.72 -2.17 -11.17
N ASP A 124 11.69 -3.30 -11.87
CA ASP A 124 10.90 -3.44 -13.08
C ASP A 124 9.46 -3.88 -12.72
N PRO A 125 8.44 -3.00 -12.84
CA PRO A 125 7.09 -3.31 -12.39
C PRO A 125 6.37 -4.36 -13.24
N ASP A 126 6.88 -4.66 -14.44
CA ASP A 126 6.31 -5.64 -15.36
C ASP A 126 6.88 -7.05 -15.11
N GLN A 127 7.92 -7.18 -14.28
CA GLN A 127 8.44 -8.48 -13.89
C GLN A 127 7.65 -9.10 -12.73
N PRO A 128 7.45 -10.43 -12.72
CA PRO A 128 6.77 -11.10 -11.63
C PRO A 128 7.59 -11.00 -10.34
N HIS A 129 7.13 -10.19 -9.39
CA HIS A 129 7.70 -10.13 -8.04
C HIS A 129 7.03 -11.15 -7.13
N GLN A 130 7.81 -11.82 -6.29
CA GLN A 130 7.29 -12.80 -5.32
C GLN A 130 6.52 -12.15 -4.14
N GLY A 131 6.29 -10.84 -4.18
CA GLY A 131 5.63 -10.08 -3.13
C GLY A 131 4.13 -9.91 -3.38
N PHE A 132 3.31 -10.23 -2.39
CA PHE A 132 1.86 -9.97 -2.42
C PHE A 132 1.48 -8.49 -2.19
N GLY A 133 2.45 -7.63 -1.88
CA GLY A 133 2.23 -6.24 -1.47
C GLY A 133 1.51 -5.38 -2.52
N LEU A 134 2.08 -5.28 -3.73
CA LEU A 134 1.48 -4.46 -4.81
C LEU A 134 0.11 -4.99 -5.25
N ARG A 135 -0.02 -6.32 -5.36
CA ARG A 135 -1.31 -6.95 -5.70
C ARG A 135 -2.36 -6.69 -4.63
N GLY A 136 -2.03 -6.90 -3.35
CA GLY A 136 -2.93 -6.64 -2.23
C GLY A 136 -3.31 -5.17 -2.08
N MET A 137 -2.44 -4.23 -2.48
CA MET A 137 -2.79 -2.81 -2.57
C MET A 137 -3.77 -2.54 -3.71
N ARG A 138 -3.53 -3.08 -4.91
CA ARG A 138 -4.46 -2.95 -6.06
C ARG A 138 -5.84 -3.51 -5.75
N ASP A 139 -5.90 -4.72 -5.20
CA ASP A 139 -7.16 -5.39 -4.87
C ASP A 139 -7.97 -4.58 -3.84
N ARG A 140 -7.29 -4.02 -2.82
CA ARG A 140 -7.94 -3.19 -1.79
C ARG A 140 -8.47 -1.87 -2.36
N LEU A 141 -7.71 -1.21 -3.23
CA LEU A 141 -8.15 0.05 -3.86
C LEU A 141 -9.31 -0.19 -4.81
N ALA A 142 -9.25 -1.25 -5.64
CA ALA A 142 -10.33 -1.58 -6.55
C ALA A 142 -11.66 -1.84 -5.83
N ALA A 143 -11.61 -2.42 -4.62
CA ALA A 143 -12.80 -2.69 -3.79
C ALA A 143 -13.55 -1.41 -3.36
N VAL A 144 -12.91 -0.24 -3.40
CA VAL A 144 -13.51 1.07 -3.06
C VAL A 144 -13.61 2.00 -4.26
N GLY A 145 -13.55 1.47 -5.49
CA GLY A 145 -13.57 2.28 -6.72
C GLY A 145 -12.28 3.08 -6.96
N GLY A 146 -11.21 2.78 -6.22
CA GLY A 146 -9.90 3.39 -6.35
C GLY A 146 -8.99 2.69 -7.36
N ARG A 147 -7.80 3.27 -7.55
CA ARG A 147 -6.76 2.74 -8.45
C ARG A 147 -5.37 2.95 -7.87
N LEU A 148 -4.42 2.13 -8.35
CA LEU A 148 -3.00 2.23 -8.02
C LEU A 148 -2.16 2.44 -9.26
N GLU A 149 -1.39 3.51 -9.27
CA GLU A 149 -0.37 3.80 -10.27
C GLU A 149 1.00 3.53 -9.66
N VAL A 150 1.88 2.85 -10.41
CA VAL A 150 3.24 2.54 -9.98
C VAL A 150 4.19 2.88 -11.11
N ALA A 151 5.14 3.77 -10.83
CA ALA A 151 6.26 4.08 -11.70
C ALA A 151 7.53 3.76 -10.94
N SER A 152 8.48 3.10 -11.59
CA SER A 152 9.76 2.78 -10.98
C SER A 152 10.87 2.91 -12.02
N THR A 153 11.96 3.55 -11.62
CA THR A 153 13.14 3.80 -12.43
C THR A 153 14.37 3.49 -11.58
N PRO A 154 15.59 3.44 -12.17
CA PRO A 154 16.81 3.30 -11.39
C PRO A 154 17.04 4.38 -10.32
N ASP A 155 16.29 5.49 -10.38
CA ASP A 155 16.38 6.62 -9.45
C ASP A 155 15.33 6.56 -8.31
N GLY A 156 14.45 5.53 -8.31
CA GLY A 156 13.50 5.32 -7.23
C GLY A 156 12.17 4.72 -7.67
N THR A 157 11.26 4.57 -6.70
CA THR A 157 9.88 4.17 -6.97
C THR A 157 8.92 5.27 -6.55
N ARG A 158 7.88 5.47 -7.36
CA ARG A 158 6.71 6.26 -7.02
C ARG A 158 5.44 5.42 -7.14
N LEU A 159 4.69 5.37 -6.05
CA LEU A 159 3.37 4.77 -5.97
C LEU A 159 2.34 5.86 -5.74
N VAL A 160 1.20 5.81 -6.43
CA VAL A 160 0.06 6.71 -6.21
C VAL A 160 -1.21 5.90 -6.09
N ALA A 161 -1.87 6.00 -4.95
CA ALA A 161 -3.21 5.48 -4.74
C ALA A 161 -4.22 6.61 -4.90
N HIS A 162 -5.33 6.31 -5.57
CA HIS A 162 -6.47 7.21 -5.71
C HIS A 162 -7.71 6.55 -5.12
N VAL A 163 -8.53 7.32 -4.42
CA VAL A 163 -9.86 6.94 -3.95
C VAL A 163 -10.85 8.07 -4.23
N PRO A 164 -12.11 7.78 -4.55
CA PRO A 164 -13.13 8.81 -4.65
C PRO A 164 -13.36 9.49 -3.30
N LEU A 165 -13.66 10.79 -3.31
CA LEU A 165 -14.17 11.51 -2.15
C LEU A 165 -15.69 11.48 -2.19
N GLY A 166 -16.32 10.94 -1.14
CA GLY A 166 -17.71 11.21 -0.78
C GLY A 166 -18.69 11.36 -1.95
N GLY A 167 -19.10 10.24 -2.51
CA GLY A 167 -20.44 10.06 -3.06
C GLY A 167 -20.82 8.64 -2.71
N ASP A 168 -22.00 8.43 -2.14
CA ASP A 168 -22.59 7.10 -2.11
C ASP A 168 -22.30 6.41 -3.44
N ALA A 169 -21.70 5.22 -3.41
CA ALA A 169 -21.74 4.36 -4.56
C ALA A 169 -23.22 4.22 -4.88
N THR A 170 -23.72 4.97 -5.86
CA THR A 170 -25.08 4.77 -6.35
C THR A 170 -25.04 3.35 -6.90
N PRO A 171 -25.75 2.37 -6.29
CA PRO A 171 -25.80 1.04 -6.86
C PRO A 171 -26.39 1.20 -8.25
N GLY A 172 -25.63 0.76 -9.25
CA GLY A 172 -25.86 0.94 -10.68
C GLY A 172 -27.23 1.50 -11.06
N GLU A 173 -27.23 2.72 -11.58
CA GLU A 173 -28.31 3.17 -12.44
C GLU A 173 -28.39 2.14 -13.58
N ALA A 174 -29.38 1.25 -13.47
CA ALA A 174 -29.78 0.37 -14.56
C ALA A 174 -30.00 1.26 -15.79
N PRO A 175 -29.60 0.83 -17.01
CA PRO A 175 -29.79 1.65 -18.18
C PRO A 175 -31.26 2.02 -18.28
N ALA A 176 -31.52 3.33 -18.30
CA ALA A 176 -32.84 3.90 -18.50
C ALA A 176 -33.52 3.17 -19.67
N GLU A 177 -34.60 2.46 -19.34
CA GLU A 177 -35.51 1.87 -20.30
C GLU A 177 -36.03 3.03 -21.18
N GLN A 178 -35.67 3.01 -22.45
CA GLN A 178 -36.14 4.00 -23.43
C GLN A 178 -37.67 3.96 -23.43
N PRO A 179 -38.37 5.10 -23.28
CA PRO A 179 -39.81 5.10 -23.47
C PRO A 179 -40.08 4.77 -24.95
N ALA A 180 -40.98 3.80 -25.15
CA ALA A 180 -41.48 3.42 -26.47
C ALA A 180 -41.98 4.67 -27.24
N PRO A 181 -41.76 4.74 -28.57
CA PRO A 181 -42.34 5.82 -29.35
C PRO A 181 -43.87 5.70 -29.32
N THR A 182 -44.53 6.76 -28.86
CA THR A 182 -45.95 6.99 -29.06
C THR A 182 -46.21 7.06 -30.56
N GLU A 183 -46.81 6.01 -31.13
CA GLU A 183 -47.48 6.10 -32.42
C GLU A 183 -48.78 6.88 -32.21
N GLU A 184 -48.77 8.14 -32.62
CA GLU A 184 -49.97 8.92 -32.88
C GLU A 184 -49.98 9.30 -34.37
N ASP A 185 -51.12 9.00 -35.00
CA ASP A 185 -51.63 9.52 -36.28
C ASP A 185 -51.29 8.75 -37.59
N ARG A 186 -52.11 7.72 -37.90
CA ARG A 186 -53.00 7.68 -39.09
C ARG A 186 -53.89 6.43 -39.16
#